data_AF-A0A9E5ZK11-F1
#
_entry.id   AF-A0A9E5ZK11-F1
#
_cell.length_a   1.000
_cell.length_b   1.000
_cell.length_c   1.000
_cell.angle_alpha   90.00
_cell.angle_beta   90.00
_cell.angle_gamma   90.00
#
_symmetry.space_group_name_H-M   'P 1'
#
loop_
_entity.id
_entity.type
_entity.pdbx_description
1 polymer ?
#
loop_
_entity_poly.entity_id
_entity_poly.type
_entity_poly.pdbx_seq_one_letter_code
_entity_poly.pdbx_strand_id
1 'polypeptide(L)' 'MKKVSIILGLVAVGLIIFNITKLDFDNLFQGESTIVFIEIIAALIAIVILAIFNISKRIEKKIG' A
#
# COMPACT_ATOMS: atom_id res chain seq x y z
N MET A 1 12.16 13.10 4.01
CA MET A 1 11.00 12.36 3.44
C MET A 1 11.39 11.07 2.72
N LYS A 2 12.37 11.07 1.80
CA LYS A 2 12.68 9.89 0.96
C LYS A 2 12.92 8.58 1.76
N LYS A 3 13.62 8.64 2.91
CA LYS A 3 13.81 7.49 3.80
C LYS A 3 12.48 6.96 4.37
N VAL A 4 11.62 7.85 4.85
CA VAL A 4 10.29 7.50 5.38
C VAL A 4 9.41 6.90 4.29
N SER A 5 9.36 7.51 3.10
CA SER A 5 8.59 6.96 1.97
C SER A 5 9.05 5.55 1.57
N ILE A 6 10.37 5.29 1.61
CA ILE A 6 10.93 3.96 1.33
C ILE A 6 10.53 2.96 2.41
N ILE A 7 10.68 3.31 3.69
CA ILE A 7 10.31 2.43 4.81
C ILE A 7 8.82 2.10 4.75
N LEU A 8 7.95 3.11 4.59
CA LEU A 8 6.51 2.91 4.50
C LEU A 8 6.13 2.09 3.26
N GLY A 9 6.81 2.31 2.12
CA GLY A 9 6.62 1.50 0.92
C GLY A 9 6.98 0.03 1.15
N LEU A 10 8.10 -0.25 1.83
CA LEU A 10 8.49 -1.62 2.18
C LEU A 10 7.50 -2.28 3.13
N VAL A 11 7.00 -1.55 4.13
CA VAL A 11 5.97 -2.05 5.06
C VAL A 11 4.68 -2.37 4.30
N ALA A 12 4.22 -1.48 3.41
CA ALA A 12 3.01 -1.72 2.61
C ALA A 12 3.16 -2.95 1.72
N VAL A 13 4.31 -3.12 1.05
CA VAL A 13 4.59 -4.32 0.24
C VAL A 13 4.62 -5.58 1.10
N GLY A 14 5.25 -5.54 2.27
CA GLY A 14 5.26 -6.67 3.21
C GLY A 14 3.86 -7.06 3.68
N LEU A 15 3.01 -6.08 4.00
CA LEU A 15 1.60 -6.32 4.39
C LEU A 15 0.79 -6.95 3.25
N ILE A 16 0.99 -6.50 2.00
CA ILE A 16 0.33 -7.09 0.83
C ILE A 16 0.75 -8.56 0.69
N ILE A 17 2.06 -8.85 0.73
CA ILE A 17 2.56 -10.22 0.59
C ILE A 17 2.00 -11.10 1.71
N PHE A 18 2.05 -10.64 2.96
CA PHE A 18 1.52 -11.37 4.11
C PHE A 18 0.02 -11.68 3.95
N ASN A 19 -0.78 -10.70 3.56
CA ASN A 19 -2.22 -10.91 3.40
C ASN A 19 -2.57 -11.75 2.17
N ILE A 20 -1.82 -11.67 1.07
CA ILE A 20 -1.99 -12.58 -0.07
C ILE A 20 -1.84 -14.04 0.36
N THR A 21 -0.91 -14.36 1.27
CA THR A 21 -0.76 -15.76 1.75
C THR A 21 -1.93 -16.29 2.57
N LYS A 22 -2.79 -15.40 3.08
CA LYS A 22 -3.96 -15.75 3.91
C LYS A 22 -5.28 -15.66 3.15
N LEU A 23 -5.26 -15.09 1.96
CA LEU A 23 -6.46 -14.82 1.19
C LEU A 23 -7.01 -16.13 0.59
N ASP A 24 -8.26 -16.46 0.90
CA ASP A 24 -8.98 -17.49 0.15
C ASP A 24 -9.51 -16.88 -1.16
N PHE A 25 -8.86 -17.23 -2.27
CA PHE A 25 -9.20 -16.75 -3.60
C PHE A 25 -10.53 -17.29 -4.12
N ASP A 26 -11.01 -18.43 -3.60
CA ASP A 26 -12.30 -19.00 -3.99
C ASP A 26 -13.47 -18.29 -3.30
N ASN A 27 -13.21 -17.68 -2.13
CA ASN A 27 -14.24 -17.05 -1.29
C ASN A 27 -13.85 -15.63 -0.83
N LEU A 28 -13.38 -14.78 -1.75
CA LEU A 28 -12.89 -13.42 -1.46
C LEU A 28 -13.85 -12.53 -0.65
N PHE A 29 -15.16 -12.73 -0.78
CA PHE A 29 -16.20 -11.90 -0.16
C PHE A 29 -16.91 -12.59 1.01
N GLN A 30 -16.34 -13.66 1.56
CA GLN A 30 -16.94 -14.37 2.68
C GLN A 30 -16.00 -14.38 3.90
N GLY A 31 -16.59 -14.18 5.08
CA GLY A 31 -15.89 -14.30 6.35
C GLY A 31 -14.61 -13.47 6.45
N GLU A 32 -13.52 -14.11 6.90
CA GLU A 32 -12.22 -13.46 7.10
C GLU A 32 -11.55 -13.03 5.79
N SER A 33 -11.82 -13.70 4.66
CA SER A 33 -11.21 -13.34 3.37
C SER A 33 -11.60 -11.96 2.89
N THR A 34 -12.81 -11.48 3.21
CA THR A 34 -13.23 -10.10 2.93
C THR A 34 -12.35 -9.09 3.66
N ILE A 35 -12.00 -9.38 4.91
CA ILE A 35 -11.17 -8.50 5.73
C ILE A 35 -9.75 -8.45 5.15
N VAL A 36 -9.17 -9.62 4.89
CA VAL A 36 -7.82 -9.75 4.27
C VAL A 36 -7.77 -9.05 2.91
N PHE A 37 -8.82 -9.17 2.10
CA PHE A 37 -8.92 -8.50 0.81
C PHE A 37 -8.94 -6.97 0.94
N ILE A 38 -9.74 -6.44 1.88
CA ILE A 38 -9.79 -5.00 2.17
C ILE A 38 -8.43 -4.49 2.66
N GLU A 39 -7.73 -5.26 3.48
CA GLU A 39 -6.39 -4.89 3.94
C GLU A 39 -5.38 -4.78 2.79
N ILE A 40 -5.43 -5.69 1.81
CA ILE A 40 -4.61 -5.60 0.59
C ILE A 40 -4.92 -4.30 -0.16
N ILE A 41 -6.21 -3.99 -0.35
CA ILE A 41 -6.64 -2.75 -1.02
C ILE A 41 -6.16 -1.51 -0.26
N ALA A 42 -6.28 -1.50 1.06
CA ALA A 42 -5.83 -0.38 1.89
C ALA A 42 -4.31 -0.16 1.76
N ALA A 43 -3.52 -1.24 1.76
CA ALA A 43 -2.08 -1.17 1.56
C ALA A 43 -1.71 -0.67 0.14
N LEU A 44 -2.46 -1.07 -0.90
CA LEU A 44 -2.30 -0.53 -2.26
C LEU A 44 -2.60 0.98 -2.31
N ILE A 45 -3.68 1.43 -1.66
CA ILE A 45 -4.02 2.86 -1.56
C ILE A 45 -2.89 3.64 -0.87
N ALA A 46 -2.32 3.10 0.20
CA ALA A 46 -1.19 3.73 0.88
C ALA A 46 0.02 3.93 -0.06
N ILE A 47 0.33 2.94 -0.91
CA ILE A 47 1.40 3.05 -1.92
C ILE A 47 1.08 4.17 -2.92
N VAL A 48 -0.16 4.27 -3.39
CA VAL A 48 -0.58 5.34 -4.32
C VAL A 48 -0.44 6.71 -3.67
N ILE A 49 -0.88 6.87 -2.42
CA ILE A 49 -0.74 8.13 -1.67
C ILE A 49 0.74 8.51 -1.53
N LEU A 50 1.60 7.55 -1.18
CA LEU A 50 3.05 7.78 -1.09
C LEU A 50 3.64 8.19 -2.45
N ALA A 51 3.21 7.57 -3.55
CA ALA A 51 3.65 7.95 -4.89
C ALA A 51 3.27 9.39 -5.23
N ILE A 52 2.01 9.77 -5.01
CA ILE A 52 1.51 11.14 -5.21
C ILE A 52 2.33 12.13 -4.36
N PHE A 53 2.52 11.82 -3.08
CA PHE A 53 3.29 12.66 -2.17
C PHE A 53 4.74 12.87 -2.64
N ASN A 54 5.41 11.80 -3.08
CA ASN A 54 6.77 11.91 -3.61
C ASN A 54 6.83 12.73 -4.91
N ILE A 55 5.82 12.62 -5.77
CA ILE A 55 5.72 13.43 -7.00
C ILE A 55 5.51 14.90 -6.64
N SER A 56 4.58 15.21 -5.73
CA SER A 56 4.32 16.57 -5.24
C SER A 56 5.60 17.22 -4.72
N LYS A 57 6.38 16.51 -3.90
CA LYS A 57 7.68 17.01 -3.39
C LYS A 57 8.74 17.19 -4.47
N ARG A 58 8.71 16.40 -5.55
CA ARG A 58 9.62 16.59 -6.70
C ARG A 58 9.26 17.86 -7.48
N ILE A 59 7.97 18.17 -7.61
CA ILE A 59 7.48 19.39 -8.27
C ILE A 59 7.87 20.61 -7.43
N GLU A 60 7.61 20.58 -6.12
CA GLU A 60 7.99 21.64 -5.17
C GLU A 60 9.47 21.99 -5.30
N LYS A 61 10.36 20.98 -5.35
CA LYS A 61 11.81 21.18 -5.50
C LYS A 61 12.26 21.74 -6.87
N LYS A 62 11.42 21.63 -7.91
CA LYS A 62 11.74 22.18 -9.25
C LYS A 62 11.29 23.63 -9.39
N ILE A 63 10.26 24.03 -8.64
CA ILE A 63 9.60 25.33 -8.77
C ILE A 63 10.05 26.29 -7.67
N GLY A 64 10.38 25.79 -6.47
CA GLY A 64 11.05 26.55 -5.42
C GLY A 64 12.56 26.40 -5.48
#